data_AF-A0A974XNK3-F1
#
_entry.id   AF-A0A974XNK3-F1
#
_cell.length_a   1.000
_cell.length_b   1.000
_cell.length_c   1.000
_cell.angle_alpha   90.00
_cell.angle_beta   90.00
_cell.angle_gamma   90.00
#
_symmetry.space_group_name_H-M   'P 1'
#
loop_
_entity.id
_entity.type
_entity.pdbx_description
1 polymer ?
#
loop_
_entity_poly.entity_id
_entity_poly.type
_entity_poly.pdbx_seq_one_letter_code
_entity_poly.pdbx_strand_id
1 'polypeptide(L)'
;MKSLKLTVGALMAGLLFTSAGWAAGQAQDQITEKYGMKIWGLYIQPVLMTGGSTNLKMPLGEMADMQHMDHANMSSTDHKVEAGADIHLEAKVHALENNPYGFVKDSWIPYLKVDYRIEKAGSDWFTSGSFDPMVANDGPHYGGNVKLNGVGKYKVMFRITPPNLMLHTDKETAPSKWFEPFIVSWDMTYLGTGKKGGY
;
A
#
# COMPACT_ATOMS: atom_id res chain seq x y z
N MET A 1 25.02 6.87 57.57
CA MET A 1 23.67 6.74 57.00
C MET A 1 23.82 6.23 55.56
N LYS A 2 23.51 4.95 55.30
CA LYS A 2 23.69 4.33 53.97
C LYS A 2 22.44 4.61 53.13
N SER A 3 22.61 5.30 52.01
CA SER A 3 21.53 5.58 51.06
C SER A 3 21.21 4.32 50.24
N LEU A 4 19.95 3.89 50.32
CA LEU A 4 19.40 2.78 49.56
C LEU A 4 19.07 3.28 48.14
N LYS A 5 19.76 2.75 47.11
CA LYS A 5 19.40 2.99 45.71
C LYS A 5 18.19 2.11 45.38
N LEU A 6 17.06 2.77 45.08
CA LEU A 6 15.84 2.11 44.62
C LEU A 6 15.98 1.81 43.12
N THR A 7 16.12 0.54 42.77
CA THR A 7 16.07 0.07 41.38
C THR A 7 14.60 0.00 40.98
N VAL A 8 14.16 0.87 40.06
CA VAL A 8 12.81 0.80 39.49
C VAL A 8 12.79 -0.33 38.47
N GLY A 9 12.12 -1.42 38.84
CA GLY A 9 11.82 -2.54 37.96
C GLY A 9 10.76 -2.15 36.91
N ALA A 10 10.91 -2.70 35.71
CA ALA A 10 10.06 -2.47 34.55
C ALA A 10 8.59 -2.81 34.81
N LEU A 11 7.70 -1.88 34.43
CA LEU A 11 6.31 -2.20 34.11
C LEU A 11 6.17 -2.22 32.58
N MET A 12 6.20 -3.42 31.99
CA MET A 12 5.66 -3.65 30.65
C MET A 12 4.13 -3.64 30.80
N ALA A 13 3.49 -2.56 30.35
CA ALA A 13 2.04 -2.50 30.22
C ALA A 13 1.62 -3.42 29.06
N GLY A 14 1.07 -4.59 29.38
CA GLY A 14 0.40 -5.44 28.42
C GLY A 14 -0.88 -4.75 27.93
N LEU A 15 -0.88 -4.25 26.70
CA LEU A 15 -2.12 -3.89 26.02
C LEU A 15 -2.84 -5.16 25.59
N LEU A 16 -3.97 -5.42 26.25
CA LEU A 16 -5.01 -6.34 25.80
C LEU A 16 -5.68 -5.75 24.55
N PHE A 17 -5.39 -6.29 23.37
CA PHE A 17 -6.20 -6.04 22.19
C PHE A 17 -7.39 -7.01 22.18
N THR A 18 -8.61 -6.45 22.23
CA THR A 18 -9.84 -7.20 21.99
C THR A 18 -10.03 -7.32 20.48
N SER A 19 -10.14 -8.56 19.98
CA SER A 19 -10.31 -8.86 18.56
C SER A 19 -11.78 -8.74 18.17
N ALA A 20 -12.14 -7.63 17.52
CA ALA A 20 -13.35 -7.54 16.70
C ALA A 20 -12.98 -7.88 15.25
N GLY A 21 -13.71 -8.82 14.65
CA GLY A 21 -13.44 -9.34 13.31
C GLY A 21 -13.53 -8.29 12.23
N TRP A 22 -12.47 -8.18 11.45
CA TRP A 22 -12.44 -7.50 10.15
C TRP A 22 -11.61 -8.37 9.20
N ALA A 23 -11.73 -8.15 7.89
CA ALA A 23 -10.75 -8.58 6.91
C ALA A 23 -9.42 -7.82 7.14
N ALA A 24 -8.89 -7.94 8.35
CA ALA A 24 -7.76 -7.22 8.86
C ALA A 24 -6.53 -7.82 8.19
N GLY A 25 -6.01 -7.11 7.20
CA GLY A 25 -4.65 -7.34 6.76
C GLY A 25 -3.72 -7.33 7.97
N GLN A 26 -2.62 -8.07 7.90
CA GLN A 26 -1.60 -7.92 8.92
C GLN A 26 -0.96 -6.55 8.69
N ALA A 27 -1.49 -5.54 9.39
CA ALA A 27 -0.88 -4.23 9.47
C ALA A 27 0.53 -4.45 10.00
N GLN A 28 1.53 -4.04 9.24
CA GLN A 28 2.86 -3.92 9.81
C GLN A 28 2.90 -2.59 10.53
N ASP A 29 3.06 -2.66 11.85
CA ASP A 29 3.13 -1.53 12.78
C ASP A 29 4.34 -0.61 12.55
N GLN A 30 4.89 -0.60 11.32
CA GLN A 30 6.05 0.17 10.89
C GLN A 30 5.58 1.28 9.95
N ILE A 31 5.02 2.34 10.55
CA ILE A 31 4.77 3.60 9.84
C ILE A 31 6.11 4.32 9.67
N THR A 32 6.43 4.69 8.43
CA THR A 32 7.52 5.62 8.13
C THR A 32 6.94 7.00 7.89
N GLU A 33 7.41 7.99 8.64
CA GLU A 33 7.15 9.40 8.35
C GLU A 33 8.30 10.01 7.57
N LYS A 34 8.04 10.53 6.37
CA LYS A 34 9.07 11.14 5.52
C LYS A 34 8.47 12.11 4.52
N TYR A 35 9.15 13.23 4.28
CA TYR A 35 8.70 14.26 3.33
C TYR A 35 7.25 14.74 3.57
N GLY A 36 6.84 14.88 4.83
CA GLY A 36 5.47 15.29 5.17
C GLY A 36 4.40 14.26 4.78
N MET A 37 4.77 12.98 4.71
CA MET A 37 3.86 11.85 4.46
C MET A 37 4.06 10.78 5.52
N LYS A 38 2.97 10.09 5.86
CA LYS A 38 2.98 8.80 6.57
C LYS A 38 2.82 7.67 5.54
N ILE A 39 3.73 6.70 5.58
CA ILE A 39 3.82 5.59 4.65
C ILE A 39 3.81 4.28 5.42
N TRP A 40 2.93 3.35 5.04
CA TRP A 40 2.95 1.99 5.57
C TRP A 40 2.51 0.98 4.52
N GLY A 41 2.95 -0.26 4.71
CA GLY A 41 2.50 -1.40 3.95
C GLY A 41 1.57 -2.29 4.77
N LEU A 42 0.65 -2.96 4.10
CA LEU A 42 -0.12 -4.06 4.66
C LEU A 42 -0.37 -5.09 3.56
N TYR A 43 -0.72 -6.30 3.96
CA TYR A 43 -1.21 -7.29 3.02
C TYR A 43 -2.52 -7.93 3.49
N ILE A 44 -3.37 -8.25 2.54
CA ILE A 44 -4.61 -9.02 2.72
C ILE A 44 -4.60 -10.24 1.80
N GLN A 45 -5.66 -11.05 1.85
CA GLN A 45 -5.91 -12.07 0.82
C GLN A 45 -5.96 -11.44 -0.58
N PRO A 46 -5.59 -12.16 -1.65
CA PRO A 46 -5.71 -11.67 -3.02
C PRO A 46 -7.11 -11.15 -3.32
N VAL A 47 -7.20 -10.06 -4.08
CA VAL A 47 -8.47 -9.41 -4.42
C VAL A 47 -8.77 -9.49 -5.91
N LEU A 48 -10.04 -9.31 -6.26
CA LEU A 48 -10.48 -9.12 -7.64
C LEU A 48 -10.49 -7.64 -7.98
N MET A 49 -9.97 -7.28 -9.15
CA MET A 49 -9.86 -5.90 -9.63
C MET A 49 -10.41 -5.81 -11.05
N THR A 50 -11.11 -4.71 -11.35
CA THR A 50 -11.52 -4.40 -12.73
C THR A 50 -10.34 -3.79 -13.48
N GLY A 51 -10.10 -4.22 -14.72
CA GLY A 51 -9.21 -3.52 -15.65
C GLY A 51 -7.72 -3.44 -15.31
N GLY A 52 -7.15 -4.42 -14.57
CA GLY A 52 -5.71 -4.45 -14.27
C GLY A 52 -4.84 -4.14 -15.50
N SER A 53 -3.84 -3.27 -15.32
CA SER A 53 -2.82 -2.64 -16.18
C SER A 53 -2.72 -2.85 -17.72
N THR A 54 -3.40 -3.80 -18.35
CA THR A 54 -3.32 -4.04 -19.82
C THR A 54 -4.34 -3.23 -20.64
N ASN A 55 -5.33 -2.57 -20.03
CA ASN A 55 -6.45 -1.95 -20.75
C ASN A 55 -6.42 -0.41 -20.85
N LEU A 56 -5.33 0.26 -20.44
CA LEU A 56 -5.22 1.73 -20.58
C LEU A 56 -4.73 2.20 -21.97
N LYS A 57 -4.89 1.35 -23.00
CA LYS A 57 -4.87 1.77 -24.41
C LYS A 57 -6.30 1.90 -24.92
N MET A 58 -7.04 2.89 -24.44
CA MET A 58 -8.20 3.38 -25.19
C MET A 58 -7.68 4.44 -26.18
N PRO A 59 -7.74 4.22 -27.50
CA PRO A 59 -7.40 5.26 -28.46
C PRO A 59 -8.42 6.40 -28.30
N LEU A 60 -7.92 7.64 -28.24
CA LEU A 60 -8.67 8.89 -28.06
C LEU A 60 -9.81 9.11 -29.10
N GLY A 61 -9.92 8.25 -30.11
CA GLY A 61 -10.90 8.36 -31.20
C GLY A 61 -12.29 7.78 -30.93
N GLU A 62 -12.51 7.11 -29.79
CA GLU A 62 -13.76 6.36 -29.54
C GLU A 62 -14.71 7.05 -28.53
N MET A 63 -14.69 8.39 -28.48
CA MET A 63 -15.63 9.17 -27.64
C MET A 63 -16.94 9.52 -28.36
N ALA A 64 -17.11 9.11 -29.62
CA ALA A 64 -18.25 9.53 -30.45
C ALA A 64 -19.50 8.63 -30.32
N ASP A 65 -19.42 7.46 -29.67
CA ASP A 65 -20.52 6.47 -29.69
C ASP A 65 -21.04 6.09 -28.28
N MET A 66 -21.09 7.09 -27.38
CA MET A 66 -21.48 6.90 -25.98
C MET A 66 -23.01 6.95 -25.72
N GLN A 67 -23.86 6.87 -26.75
CA GLN A 67 -25.31 6.99 -26.59
C GLN A 67 -26.10 5.67 -26.68
N HIS A 68 -25.47 4.53 -26.97
CA HIS A 68 -26.20 3.26 -27.15
C HIS A 68 -25.51 2.02 -26.58
N MET A 69 -24.88 2.12 -25.41
CA MET A 69 -24.42 0.93 -24.68
C MET A 69 -25.50 0.51 -23.67
N ASP A 70 -26.34 -0.44 -24.08
CA ASP A 70 -27.28 -1.14 -23.21
C ASP A 70 -26.54 -1.75 -22.01
N HIS A 71 -27.01 -1.44 -20.80
CA HIS A 71 -26.45 -1.87 -19.51
C HIS A 71 -26.54 -3.39 -19.22
N ALA A 72 -26.76 -4.22 -20.23
CA ALA A 72 -27.18 -5.61 -20.05
C ALA A 72 -26.12 -6.67 -20.39
N ASN A 73 -24.87 -6.31 -20.74
CA ASN A 73 -23.87 -7.31 -21.08
C ASN A 73 -22.46 -7.03 -20.54
N MET A 74 -22.33 -6.80 -19.23
CA MET A 74 -21.09 -7.11 -18.50
C MET A 74 -21.14 -8.56 -18.00
N SER A 75 -21.46 -9.49 -18.91
CA SER A 75 -21.39 -10.93 -18.66
C SER A 75 -20.01 -11.43 -19.08
N SER A 76 -19.28 -12.02 -18.13
CA SER A 76 -18.20 -12.98 -18.34
C SER A 76 -16.75 -12.53 -18.61
N THR A 77 -16.31 -11.34 -18.19
CA THR A 77 -14.90 -11.28 -17.75
C THR A 77 -14.83 -11.84 -16.34
N ASP A 78 -14.70 -13.17 -16.26
CA ASP A 78 -14.18 -13.86 -15.09
C ASP A 78 -12.89 -13.14 -14.67
N HIS A 79 -13.00 -12.16 -13.78
CA HIS A 79 -11.88 -11.55 -13.11
C HIS A 79 -11.33 -12.65 -12.20
N LYS A 80 -10.50 -13.52 -12.75
CA LYS A 80 -9.71 -14.45 -11.96
C LYS A 80 -8.70 -13.57 -11.22
N VAL A 81 -8.57 -13.78 -9.90
CA VAL A 81 -7.30 -13.47 -9.22
C VAL A 81 -6.22 -14.04 -10.13
N GLU A 82 -5.15 -13.29 -10.45
CA GLU A 82 -4.02 -13.85 -11.19
C GLU A 82 -3.70 -15.24 -10.61
N ALA A 83 -3.73 -16.26 -11.48
CA ALA A 83 -3.65 -17.65 -11.04
C ALA A 83 -2.34 -17.83 -10.24
N GLY A 84 -2.48 -17.96 -8.93
CA GLY A 84 -1.36 -18.23 -8.02
C GLY A 84 -1.02 -17.15 -7.00
N ALA A 85 -1.57 -15.93 -7.05
CA ALA A 85 -1.25 -14.91 -6.04
C ALA A 85 -1.51 -15.40 -4.61
N ASP A 86 -0.60 -15.08 -3.69
CA ASP A 86 -0.69 -15.47 -2.28
C ASP A 86 -1.23 -14.32 -1.42
N ILE A 87 -0.94 -13.07 -1.79
CA ILE A 87 -1.40 -11.89 -1.07
C ILE A 87 -1.86 -10.81 -2.05
N HIS A 88 -2.67 -9.87 -1.57
CA HIS A 88 -2.73 -8.53 -2.11
C HIS A 88 -1.87 -7.62 -1.22
N LEU A 89 -0.83 -7.02 -1.78
CA LEU A 89 0.09 -6.14 -1.07
C LEU A 89 -0.28 -4.70 -1.38
N GLU A 90 -0.43 -3.88 -0.34
CA GLU A 90 -0.84 -2.48 -0.45
C GLU A 90 0.23 -1.55 0.10
N ALA A 91 0.40 -0.41 -0.55
CA ALA A 91 1.08 0.77 -0.04
C ALA A 91 0.07 1.88 0.22
N LYS A 92 -0.01 2.31 1.48
CA LYS A 92 -0.82 3.45 1.89
C LYS A 92 0.09 4.64 2.16
N VAL A 93 -0.16 5.74 1.48
CA VAL A 93 0.63 6.97 1.53
C VAL A 93 -0.31 8.15 1.73
N HIS A 94 -0.20 8.80 2.88
CA HIS A 94 -1.08 9.90 3.26
C HIS A 94 -0.30 11.12 3.74
N ALA A 95 -0.83 12.31 3.52
CA ALA A 95 -0.24 13.55 3.97
C ALA A 95 -0.22 13.64 5.51
N LEU A 96 0.90 14.12 6.05
CA LEU A 96 0.97 14.64 7.42
C LEU A 96 0.47 16.09 7.46
N GLU A 97 0.24 16.61 8.66
CA GLU A 97 -0.24 17.98 8.87
C GLU A 97 0.70 19.06 8.29
N ASN A 98 2.00 18.78 8.29
CA ASN A 98 3.04 19.67 7.78
C ASN A 98 3.48 19.30 6.35
N ASN A 99 2.59 18.74 5.53
CA ASN A 99 2.92 18.36 4.16
C ASN A 99 3.43 19.59 3.35
N PRO A 100 4.67 19.57 2.84
CA PRO A 100 5.27 20.74 2.21
C PRO A 100 4.84 20.92 0.74
N TYR A 101 4.01 20.01 0.21
CA TYR A 101 3.61 19.96 -1.19
C TYR A 101 2.18 20.43 -1.43
N GLY A 102 1.49 20.90 -0.38
CA GLY A 102 0.13 21.45 -0.48
C GLY A 102 -1.00 20.42 -0.32
N PHE A 103 -0.68 19.16 0.01
CA PHE A 103 -1.71 18.17 0.33
C PHE A 103 -2.30 18.41 1.72
N VAL A 104 -3.63 18.30 1.84
CA VAL A 104 -4.34 18.44 3.11
C VAL A 104 -4.02 17.25 4.01
N LYS A 105 -3.87 17.48 5.31
CA LYS A 105 -3.67 16.44 6.33
C LYS A 105 -4.59 15.24 6.10
N ASP A 106 -4.02 14.03 6.22
CA ASP A 106 -4.70 12.74 6.08
C ASP A 106 -5.27 12.44 4.69
N SER A 107 -5.08 13.31 3.69
CA SER A 107 -5.41 12.97 2.29
C SER A 107 -4.46 11.91 1.74
N TRP A 108 -4.98 11.00 0.92
CA TRP A 108 -4.15 10.09 0.13
C TRP A 108 -3.29 10.90 -0.86
N ILE A 109 -2.05 10.46 -1.09
CA ILE A 109 -1.15 11.10 -2.06
C ILE A 109 -1.29 10.40 -3.43
N PRO A 110 -1.95 11.03 -4.43
CA PRO A 110 -2.18 10.43 -5.74
C PRO A 110 -0.96 10.60 -6.67
N TYR A 111 -1.00 9.91 -7.81
CA TYR A 111 -0.04 10.01 -8.92
C TYR A 111 1.42 9.67 -8.57
N LEU A 112 1.68 9.06 -7.41
CA LEU A 112 2.97 8.46 -7.12
C LEU A 112 3.22 7.29 -8.05
N LYS A 113 4.49 7.05 -8.39
CA LYS A 113 4.92 5.73 -8.84
C LYS A 113 5.48 4.97 -7.64
N VAL A 114 4.92 3.79 -7.38
CA VAL A 114 5.33 2.92 -6.27
C VAL A 114 5.80 1.59 -6.85
N ASP A 115 7.11 1.34 -6.76
CA ASP A 115 7.70 0.04 -7.11
C ASP A 115 7.92 -0.78 -5.84
N TYR A 116 7.75 -2.10 -5.89
CA TYR A 116 8.02 -2.98 -4.77
C TYR A 116 9.13 -3.99 -5.08
N ARG A 117 9.81 -4.44 -4.02
CA ARG A 117 10.69 -5.60 -4.01
C ARG A 117 10.49 -6.37 -2.71
N ILE A 118 10.35 -7.69 -2.81
CA ILE A 118 10.21 -8.60 -1.68
C ILE A 118 11.30 -9.66 -1.76
N GLU A 119 12.03 -9.87 -0.66
CA GLU A 119 13.11 -10.85 -0.57
C GLU A 119 12.80 -11.84 0.55
N LYS A 120 13.02 -13.15 0.33
CA LYS A 120 12.81 -14.16 1.37
C LYS A 120 14.08 -14.35 2.21
N ALA A 121 13.95 -14.28 3.53
CA ALA A 121 15.08 -14.50 4.43
C ALA A 121 15.63 -15.94 4.29
N GLY A 122 16.95 -16.06 4.20
CA GLY A 122 17.62 -17.36 4.07
C GLY A 122 17.51 -18.00 2.68
N SER A 123 17.15 -17.24 1.65
CA SER A 123 17.07 -17.67 0.25
C SER A 123 17.55 -16.56 -0.67
N ASP A 124 17.93 -16.91 -1.90
CA ASP A 124 18.19 -15.98 -3.02
C ASP A 124 16.90 -15.53 -3.74
N TRP A 125 15.74 -16.06 -3.34
CA TRP A 125 14.46 -15.73 -3.94
C TRP A 125 14.05 -14.28 -3.68
N PHE A 126 13.59 -13.62 -4.73
CA PHE A 126 12.92 -12.33 -4.66
C PHE A 126 11.82 -12.22 -5.72
N THR A 127 10.90 -11.28 -5.50
CA THR A 127 9.94 -10.80 -6.51
C THR A 127 9.89 -9.27 -6.48
N SER A 128 9.56 -8.65 -7.61
CA SER A 128 9.46 -7.19 -7.74
C SER A 128 8.47 -6.80 -8.82
N GLY A 129 7.91 -5.60 -8.70
CA GLY A 129 6.96 -5.06 -9.68
C GLY A 129 6.64 -3.59 -9.39
N SER A 130 5.64 -3.07 -10.08
CA SER A 130 5.06 -1.74 -9.84
C SER A 130 3.60 -1.91 -9.41
N PHE A 131 3.16 -1.12 -8.44
CA PHE A 131 1.75 -1.10 -8.05
C PHE A 131 0.92 -0.23 -8.99
N ASP A 132 -0.35 -0.60 -9.12
CA ASP A 132 -1.37 0.23 -9.73
C ASP A 132 -2.09 1.04 -8.63
N PRO A 133 -2.50 2.30 -8.88
CA PRO A 133 -3.42 3.00 -8.01
C PRO A 133 -4.82 2.38 -8.11
N MET A 134 -5.48 2.18 -6.97
CA MET A 134 -6.82 1.59 -6.91
C MET A 134 -7.63 2.10 -5.71
N VAL A 135 -8.90 1.71 -5.64
CA VAL A 135 -9.82 2.10 -4.58
C VAL A 135 -10.51 0.86 -4.02
N ALA A 136 -10.51 0.73 -2.70
CA ALA A 136 -11.34 -0.22 -1.95
C ALA A 136 -12.40 0.52 -1.13
N ASN A 137 -13.23 -0.22 -0.40
CA ASN A 137 -14.28 0.37 0.45
C ASN A 137 -13.73 1.19 1.64
N ASP A 138 -12.45 1.02 1.99
CA ASP A 138 -11.73 1.77 3.01
C ASP A 138 -10.86 2.90 2.44
N GLY A 139 -10.96 3.17 1.14
CA GLY A 139 -10.32 4.30 0.47
C GLY A 139 -9.28 3.93 -0.60
N PRO A 140 -8.65 4.95 -1.23
CA PRO A 140 -7.63 4.75 -2.25
C PRO A 140 -6.29 4.29 -1.68
N HIS A 141 -5.57 3.48 -2.46
CA HIS A 141 -4.22 3.00 -2.14
C HIS A 141 -3.48 2.59 -3.42
N TYR A 142 -2.21 2.26 -3.31
CA TYR A 142 -1.47 1.58 -4.37
C TYR A 142 -1.37 0.10 -4.00
N GLY A 143 -1.60 -0.81 -4.93
CA GLY A 143 -1.55 -2.23 -4.60
C GLY A 143 -1.31 -3.16 -5.78
N GLY A 144 -1.19 -4.43 -5.46
CA GLY A 144 -1.03 -5.50 -6.45
C GLY A 144 -1.16 -6.88 -5.82
N ASN A 145 -1.69 -7.83 -6.59
CA ASN A 145 -1.67 -9.24 -6.21
C ASN A 145 -0.24 -9.78 -6.41
N VAL A 146 0.32 -10.46 -5.41
CA VAL A 146 1.72 -10.90 -5.41
C VAL A 146 1.83 -12.38 -5.04
N LYS A 147 2.65 -13.11 -5.80
CA LYS A 147 3.09 -14.47 -5.47
C LYS A 147 4.29 -14.43 -4.50
N LEU A 148 4.25 -15.25 -3.46
CA LEU A 148 5.33 -15.48 -2.51
C LEU A 148 5.95 -16.87 -2.67
N ASN A 149 7.12 -17.09 -2.05
CA ASN A 149 7.79 -18.39 -2.03
C ASN A 149 7.52 -19.15 -0.72
N GLY A 150 6.22 -19.40 -0.48
CA GLY A 150 5.71 -20.14 0.67
C GLY A 150 5.78 -19.37 2.00
N VAL A 151 5.46 -20.07 3.09
CA VAL A 151 5.56 -19.53 4.46
C VAL A 151 7.00 -19.11 4.76
N GLY A 152 7.17 -17.99 5.47
CA GLY A 152 8.49 -17.55 5.90
C GLY A 152 8.56 -16.08 6.29
N LYS A 153 9.79 -15.65 6.58
CA LYS A 153 10.13 -14.25 6.82
C LYS A 153 10.62 -13.61 5.52
N TYR A 154 10.22 -12.38 5.30
CA TYR A 154 10.51 -11.61 4.11
C TYR A 154 10.94 -10.19 4.49
N LYS A 155 11.77 -9.57 3.65
CA LYS A 155 11.99 -8.12 3.67
C LYS A 155 11.19 -7.51 2.53
N VAL A 156 10.31 -6.57 2.84
CA VAL A 156 9.53 -5.82 1.86
C VAL A 156 10.12 -4.42 1.72
N MET A 157 10.24 -3.94 0.49
CA MET A 157 10.76 -2.63 0.16
C MET A 157 9.83 -1.96 -0.84
N PHE A 158 9.44 -0.72 -0.58
CA PHE A 158 8.78 0.15 -1.56
C PHE A 158 9.70 1.28 -1.95
N ARG A 159 9.85 1.51 -3.25
CA ARG A 159 10.46 2.71 -3.81
C ARG A 159 9.36 3.69 -4.19
N ILE A 160 9.32 4.82 -3.49
CA ILE A 160 8.35 5.89 -3.71
C ILE A 160 9.01 6.94 -4.60
N THR A 161 8.43 7.15 -5.78
CA THR A 161 8.80 8.20 -6.74
C THR A 161 7.76 9.32 -6.64
N PRO A 162 8.17 10.61 -6.71
CA PRO A 162 7.25 11.74 -6.54
C PRO A 162 6.07 11.72 -7.53
N PRO A 163 4.97 12.43 -7.19
CA PRO A 163 3.80 12.49 -8.03
C PRO A 163 4.12 13.04 -9.42
N ASN A 164 3.52 12.44 -10.46
CA ASN A 164 3.50 13.08 -11.78
C ASN A 164 2.41 14.17 -11.83
N LEU A 165 2.65 15.25 -11.11
CA LEU A 165 1.78 16.42 -11.02
C LEU A 165 2.58 17.70 -11.27
N MET A 166 1.93 18.66 -11.93
CA MET A 166 2.47 20.01 -12.10
C MET A 166 2.38 20.78 -10.78
N LEU A 167 3.39 21.62 -10.50
CA LEU A 167 3.39 22.54 -9.37
C LEU A 167 3.15 23.97 -9.84
N HIS A 168 2.43 24.75 -9.03
CA HIS A 168 2.47 26.21 -9.15
C HIS A 168 3.90 26.71 -8.93
N THR A 169 4.29 27.78 -9.65
CA THR A 169 5.66 28.31 -9.62
C THR A 169 5.72 29.81 -9.29
N ASP A 170 4.58 30.48 -9.18
CA ASP A 170 4.49 31.86 -8.69
C ASP A 170 4.83 31.93 -7.20
N LYS A 171 5.41 33.05 -6.76
CA LYS A 171 5.97 33.21 -5.41
C LYS A 171 4.90 33.06 -4.32
N GLU A 172 3.68 33.48 -4.63
CA GLU A 172 2.57 33.56 -3.69
C GLU A 172 1.94 32.19 -3.42
N THR A 173 1.93 31.27 -4.40
CA THR A 173 1.23 29.98 -4.28
C THR A 173 2.09 28.74 -4.52
N ALA A 174 3.37 28.88 -4.85
CA ALA A 174 4.26 27.74 -5.06
C ALA A 174 4.50 26.92 -3.77
N PRO A 175 4.25 25.60 -3.79
CA PRO A 175 4.68 24.72 -2.71
C PRO A 175 6.18 24.38 -2.82
N SER A 176 6.67 23.50 -1.95
CA SER A 176 8.03 22.96 -2.07
C SER A 176 8.20 22.12 -3.34
N LYS A 177 9.42 22.10 -3.90
CA LYS A 177 9.77 21.18 -4.99
C LYS A 177 9.61 19.73 -4.56
N TRP A 178 9.19 18.87 -5.47
CA TRP A 178 9.06 17.43 -5.23
C TRP A 178 10.30 16.80 -4.62
N PHE A 179 10.10 15.78 -3.78
CA PHE A 179 11.18 14.97 -3.21
C PHE A 179 11.83 14.09 -4.28
N GLU A 180 13.09 13.71 -4.03
CA GLU A 180 13.77 12.67 -4.79
C GLU A 180 13.27 11.27 -4.41
N PRO A 181 13.26 10.29 -5.34
CA PRO A 181 12.81 8.94 -5.03
C PRO A 181 13.52 8.33 -3.81
N PHE A 182 12.75 7.67 -2.94
CA PHE A 182 13.29 7.07 -1.71
C PHE A 182 12.71 5.68 -1.45
N ILE A 183 13.41 4.90 -0.62
CA ILE A 183 12.98 3.56 -0.23
C ILE A 183 12.50 3.57 1.21
N VAL A 184 11.39 2.86 1.45
CA VAL A 184 10.93 2.43 2.76
C VAL A 184 10.96 0.90 2.80
N SER A 185 11.23 0.33 3.96
CA SER A 185 11.35 -1.13 4.08
C SER A 185 11.03 -1.63 5.48
N TRP A 186 10.54 -2.86 5.56
CA TRP A 186 10.22 -3.53 6.82
C TRP A 186 10.27 -5.05 6.66
N ASP A 187 10.24 -5.74 7.80
CA ASP A 187 10.22 -7.20 7.86
C ASP A 187 8.78 -7.72 7.95
N MET A 188 8.46 -8.73 7.14
CA MET A 188 7.17 -9.40 7.04
C MET A 188 7.29 -10.87 7.39
N THR A 189 6.36 -11.37 8.22
CA THR A 189 6.19 -12.82 8.41
C THR A 189 4.90 -13.23 7.71
N TYR A 190 5.01 -14.11 6.73
CA TYR A 190 3.87 -14.69 6.04
C TYR A 190 3.65 -16.11 6.51
N LEU A 191 2.46 -16.38 7.04
CA LEU A 191 2.08 -17.68 7.62
C LEU A 191 1.12 -18.49 6.73
N GLY A 192 0.88 -18.04 5.49
CA GLY A 192 -0.13 -18.60 4.59
C GLY A 192 -1.45 -17.84 4.68
N THR A 193 -2.24 -17.89 3.61
CA THR A 193 -3.64 -17.46 3.65
C THR A 193 -4.46 -18.54 4.37
N GLY A 194 -4.95 -18.26 5.56
CA GLY A 194 -5.94 -19.12 6.20
C GLY A 194 -7.21 -19.21 5.37
N LYS A 195 -8.04 -20.21 5.67
CA LYS A 195 -9.30 -20.41 4.96
C LYS A 195 -10.16 -19.15 5.10
N LYS A 196 -10.84 -18.74 4.03
CA LYS A 196 -11.87 -17.68 4.07
C LYS A 196 -12.85 -18.01 5.21
N GLY A 197 -12.83 -17.24 6.30
CA GLY A 197 -13.66 -17.47 7.50
C GLY A 197 -13.08 -18.40 8.58
N GLY A 198 -11.77 -18.63 8.62
CA GLY A 198 -11.13 -19.45 9.66
C GLY A 198 -9.80 -18.87 10.13
N TYR A 199 -9.88 -17.83 10.95
CA TYR A 199 -8.92 -17.48 12.00
C TYR A 199 -9.72 -17.03 13.23
#